data_AF-A0A6J6N4H9-F1
#
_entry.id   AF-A0A6J6N4H9-F1
#
_cell.length_a   1.000
_cell.length_b   1.000
_cell.length_c   1.000
_cell.angle_alpha   90.00
_cell.angle_beta   90.00
_cell.angle_gamma   90.00
#
_symmetry.space_group_name_H-M   'P 1'
#
loop_
_entity.id
_entity.type
_entity.pdbx_description
1 polymer ?
#
loop_
_entity_poly.entity_id
_entity_poly.type
_entity_poly.pdbx_seq_one_letter_code
_entity_poly.pdbx_strand_id
1 'polypeptide(L)'
;MKRPINKQLLLVSVGVAFGLILIGMGLQSATTGREAQNIPAVIEDMRPGPGDQVVQQAQVSVDFVEGYEASLEIDGIALETTRLDELSAEGNSSLEPGAQVEIPPTAIYDPGNYIISFTPQEGAPIEVFTQGVHTATVTYWKIIDGKAKARSFTWEFEAN
;
A
#
# COMPACT_ATOMS: atom_id res chain seq x y z
N MET A 1 -23.85 -16.04 -60.93
CA MET A 1 -22.40 -15.80 -61.16
C MET A 1 -21.69 -15.82 -59.80
N LYS A 2 -20.77 -16.77 -59.55
CA LYS A 2 -19.94 -16.78 -58.34
C LYS A 2 -18.66 -15.96 -58.62
N ARG A 3 -18.44 -14.88 -57.88
CA ARG A 3 -17.20 -14.09 -57.95
C ARG A 3 -16.04 -14.96 -57.40
N PRO A 4 -14.92 -15.11 -58.14
CA PRO A 4 -13.77 -15.84 -57.61
C PRO A 4 -13.17 -15.08 -56.43
N ILE A 5 -12.80 -15.79 -55.37
CA ILE A 5 -12.17 -15.20 -54.19
C ILE A 5 -10.78 -14.70 -54.57
N ASN A 6 -10.50 -13.43 -54.27
CA ASN A 6 -9.17 -12.85 -54.46
C ASN A 6 -8.24 -13.33 -53.33
N LYS A 7 -7.31 -14.25 -53.67
CA LYS A 7 -6.37 -14.86 -52.71
C LYS A 7 -5.42 -13.85 -52.05
N GLN A 8 -5.02 -12.79 -52.77
CA GLN A 8 -4.20 -11.71 -52.19
C GLN A 8 -4.98 -10.93 -51.13
N LEU A 9 -6.22 -10.57 -51.42
CA LEU A 9 -7.08 -9.86 -50.47
C LEU A 9 -7.33 -10.69 -49.20
N LEU A 10 -7.50 -12.01 -49.38
CA LEU A 10 -7.70 -12.95 -48.27
C LEU A 10 -6.46 -13.07 -47.37
N LEU A 11 -5.26 -13.11 -47.96
CA LEU A 11 -4.01 -13.13 -47.18
C LEU A 11 -3.82 -11.85 -46.37
N VAL A 12 -4.11 -10.68 -46.98
CA VAL A 12 -4.03 -9.39 -46.28
C VAL A 12 -5.03 -9.35 -45.12
N SER A 13 -6.29 -9.78 -45.34
CA SER A 13 -7.30 -9.75 -44.28
C SER A 13 -6.98 -10.72 -43.13
N VAL A 14 -6.41 -11.89 -43.43
CA VAL A 14 -5.95 -12.84 -42.41
C VAL A 14 -4.81 -12.24 -41.59
N GLY A 15 -3.83 -11.59 -42.23
CA GLY A 15 -2.75 -10.91 -41.52
C GLY A 15 -3.24 -9.80 -40.60
N VAL A 16 -4.17 -8.97 -41.06
CA VAL A 16 -4.79 -7.90 -40.25
C VAL A 16 -5.59 -8.49 -39.08
N ALA A 17 -6.40 -9.51 -39.33
CA ALA A 17 -7.17 -10.18 -38.27
C ALA A 17 -6.25 -10.81 -37.22
N PHE A 18 -5.17 -11.46 -37.64
CA PHE A 18 -4.18 -12.03 -36.74
C PHE A 18 -3.48 -10.95 -35.89
N GLY A 19 -3.11 -9.83 -36.50
CA GLY A 19 -2.55 -8.69 -35.78
C GLY A 19 -3.49 -8.13 -34.72
N LEU A 20 -4.78 -7.96 -35.04
CA LEU A 20 -5.79 -7.49 -34.08
C LEU A 20 -5.98 -8.46 -32.90
N ILE A 21 -5.94 -9.77 -33.17
CA ILE A 21 -6.00 -10.80 -32.11
C ILE A 21 -4.79 -10.67 -31.17
N LEU A 22 -3.57 -10.51 -31.72
CA LEU A 22 -2.36 -10.35 -30.90
C LEU A 22 -2.38 -9.09 -30.04
N ILE A 23 -2.90 -7.98 -30.56
CA ILE A 23 -3.08 -6.73 -29.79
C ILE A 23 -4.08 -6.96 -28.64
N GLY A 24 -5.22 -7.60 -28.93
CA GLY A 24 -6.22 -7.92 -27.90
C GLY A 24 -5.67 -8.81 -26.79
N MET A 25 -4.89 -9.83 -27.15
CA MET A 25 -4.22 -10.71 -26.17
C MET A 25 -3.15 -9.96 -25.36
N GLY A 26 -2.39 -9.07 -25.99
CA GLY A 26 -1.39 -8.25 -25.28
C GLY A 26 -2.02 -7.32 -24.25
N LEU A 27 -3.16 -6.71 -24.57
CA LEU A 27 -3.91 -5.86 -23.64
C LEU A 27 -4.54 -6.64 -22.49
N GLN A 28 -4.98 -7.89 -22.72
CA GLN A 28 -5.52 -8.77 -21.67
C GLN A 28 -4.43 -9.33 -20.75
N SER A 29 -3.20 -9.46 -21.23
CA SER A 29 -2.06 -9.92 -20.44
C SER A 29 -1.43 -8.81 -19.59
N ALA A 30 -1.97 -7.58 -19.63
CA ALA A 30 -1.48 -6.48 -18.82
C ALA A 30 -1.89 -6.70 -17.35
N THR A 31 -1.04 -7.41 -16.61
CA THR A 31 -1.08 -7.37 -15.13
C THR A 31 -0.76 -5.94 -14.70
N THR A 32 -1.54 -5.40 -13.76
CA THR A 32 -1.19 -4.12 -13.16
C THR A 32 0.03 -4.30 -12.23
N GLY A 33 0.83 -3.25 -12.01
CA GLY A 33 2.00 -3.34 -11.12
C GLY A 33 1.65 -3.84 -9.71
N ARG A 34 0.44 -3.54 -9.24
CA ARG A 34 -0.12 -4.01 -7.97
C ARG A 34 -0.38 -5.52 -7.92
N GLU A 35 -0.93 -6.09 -8.99
CA GLU A 35 -1.17 -7.53 -9.10
C GLU A 35 0.14 -8.32 -9.16
N ALA A 36 1.17 -7.77 -9.81
CA ALA A 36 2.50 -8.35 -9.82
C ALA A 36 3.15 -8.38 -8.41
N GLN A 37 2.78 -7.44 -7.54
CA GLN A 37 3.30 -7.30 -6.19
C GLN A 37 2.56 -8.14 -5.14
N ASN A 38 1.51 -8.89 -5.52
CA ASN A 38 0.71 -9.73 -4.60
C ASN A 38 0.20 -9.00 -3.35
N ILE A 39 -0.09 -7.70 -3.46
CA ILE A 39 -0.63 -6.91 -2.35
C ILE A 39 -2.01 -7.46 -1.97
N PRO A 40 -2.25 -7.82 -0.69
CA PRO A 40 -3.55 -8.31 -0.24
C PRO A 40 -4.69 -7.35 -0.60
N ALA A 41 -5.81 -7.89 -1.07
CA ALA A 41 -6.98 -7.10 -1.47
C ALA A 41 -7.62 -6.27 -0.33
N VAL A 42 -7.22 -6.52 0.92
CA VAL A 42 -7.66 -5.74 2.08
C VAL A 42 -6.86 -4.45 2.27
N ILE A 43 -5.71 -4.31 1.61
CA ILE A 43 -4.93 -3.07 1.56
C ILE A 43 -5.45 -2.30 0.35
N GLU A 44 -5.92 -1.07 0.54
CA GLU A 44 -6.44 -0.16 -0.49
C GLU A 44 -5.33 0.72 -1.08
N ASP A 45 -4.39 1.20 -0.27
CA ASP A 45 -3.17 1.86 -0.71
C ASP A 45 -2.01 1.62 0.26
N MET A 46 -0.78 1.80 -0.22
CA MET A 46 0.40 1.77 0.64
C MET A 46 1.49 2.66 0.06
N ARG A 47 2.21 3.35 0.95
CA ARG A 47 3.34 4.24 0.61
C ARG A 47 4.44 4.09 1.64
N PRO A 48 5.71 3.94 1.26
CA PRO A 48 6.16 3.49 -0.06
C PRO A 48 5.57 2.12 -0.41
N GLY A 49 5.36 1.88 -1.71
CA GLY A 49 5.05 0.57 -2.24
C GLY A 49 6.30 -0.30 -2.42
N PRO A 50 6.12 -1.59 -2.75
CA PRO A 50 7.23 -2.51 -2.99
C PRO A 50 8.19 -2.03 -4.09
N GLY A 51 9.46 -1.83 -3.74
CA GLY A 51 10.51 -1.36 -4.65
C GLY A 51 10.53 0.16 -4.88
N ASP A 52 9.71 0.93 -4.18
CA ASP A 52 9.72 2.40 -4.29
C ASP A 52 11.02 2.97 -3.68
N GLN A 53 11.48 4.08 -4.29
CA GLN A 53 12.58 4.89 -3.78
C GLN A 53 12.04 6.13 -3.07
N VAL A 54 12.55 6.41 -1.88
CA VAL A 54 12.08 7.49 -1.02
C VAL A 54 13.24 8.28 -0.39
N VAL A 55 12.90 9.41 0.23
CA VAL A 55 13.81 10.18 1.07
C VAL A 55 13.85 9.63 2.49
N GLN A 56 14.87 9.98 3.25
CA GLN A 56 15.11 9.47 4.60
C GLN A 56 14.01 9.81 5.63
N GLN A 57 13.24 10.88 5.41
CA GLN A 57 12.09 11.28 6.25
C GLN A 57 10.73 10.93 5.62
N ALA A 58 10.68 9.98 4.69
CA ALA A 58 9.43 9.58 4.08
C ALA A 58 8.48 8.95 5.11
N GLN A 59 7.18 9.18 4.94
CA GLN A 59 6.16 8.51 5.73
C GLN A 59 5.92 7.10 5.16
N VAL A 60 5.82 6.11 6.06
CA VAL A 60 5.34 4.77 5.76
C VAL A 60 3.88 4.69 6.17
N SER A 61 2.97 4.39 5.25
CA SER A 61 1.54 4.26 5.48
C SER A 61 0.93 3.08 4.74
N VAL A 62 -0.09 2.49 5.36
CA VAL A 62 -0.91 1.43 4.79
C VAL A 62 -2.37 1.76 5.07
N ASP A 63 -3.15 1.83 4.01
CA ASP A 63 -4.58 2.09 4.00
C ASP A 63 -5.33 0.76 3.80
N PHE A 64 -6.33 0.51 4.62
CA PHE A 64 -7.08 -0.74 4.62
C PHE A 64 -8.56 -0.52 4.27
N VAL A 65 -9.19 -1.56 3.74
CA VAL A 65 -10.65 -1.60 3.68
C VAL A 65 -11.24 -1.52 5.09
N GLU A 66 -12.50 -1.10 5.16
CA GLU A 66 -13.22 -0.95 6.43
C GLU A 66 -13.14 -2.20 7.34
N GLY A 67 -12.94 -1.96 8.64
CA GLY A 67 -13.07 -2.98 9.69
C GLY A 67 -11.78 -3.77 9.98
N TYR A 68 -10.63 -3.28 9.51
CA TYR A 68 -9.32 -3.81 9.84
C TYR A 68 -8.56 -2.91 10.79
N GLU A 69 -7.77 -3.51 11.65
CA GLU A 69 -6.75 -2.84 12.47
C GLU A 69 -5.37 -3.38 12.10
N ALA A 70 -4.33 -2.62 12.42
CA ALA A 70 -2.96 -3.00 12.10
C ALA A 70 -1.95 -2.55 13.15
N SER A 71 -0.77 -3.17 13.10
CA SER A 71 0.47 -2.73 13.72
C SER A 71 1.59 -2.76 12.69
N LEU A 72 2.57 -1.86 12.81
CA LEU A 72 3.65 -1.71 11.85
C LEU A 72 5.00 -2.12 12.47
N GLU A 73 5.83 -2.78 11.68
CA GLU A 73 7.20 -3.11 11.99
C GLU A 73 8.08 -2.65 10.82
N ILE A 74 9.23 -2.05 11.13
CA ILE A 74 10.22 -1.64 10.13
C ILE A 74 11.61 -2.12 10.57
N ASP A 75 12.33 -2.80 9.68
CA ASP A 75 13.65 -3.40 9.93
C ASP A 75 13.72 -4.31 11.16
N GLY A 76 12.62 -5.02 11.45
CA GLY A 76 12.49 -5.86 12.64
C GLY A 76 12.20 -5.10 13.93
N ILE A 77 12.00 -3.77 13.86
CA ILE A 77 11.61 -2.93 14.99
C ILE A 77 10.09 -2.79 14.99
N ALA A 78 9.42 -3.47 15.92
CA ALA A 78 7.99 -3.33 16.13
C ALA A 78 7.69 -1.93 16.68
N LEU A 79 6.87 -1.17 15.96
CA LEU A 79 6.48 0.16 16.37
C LEU A 79 5.27 0.07 17.30
N GLU A 80 5.39 0.69 18.47
CA GLU A 80 4.22 0.94 19.33
C GLU A 80 3.13 1.62 18.51
N THR A 81 1.89 1.15 18.64
CA THR A 81 0.76 1.67 17.87
C THR A 81 -0.10 2.53 18.78
N THR A 82 -0.21 3.81 18.48
CA THR A 82 -1.10 4.73 19.16
C THR A 82 -2.31 5.00 18.29
N ARG A 83 -3.51 4.92 18.86
CA ARG A 83 -4.73 5.20 18.12
C ARG A 83 -5.06 6.69 18.17
N LEU A 84 -5.51 7.24 17.04
CA LEU A 84 -5.79 8.67 16.92
C LEU A 84 -7.00 9.12 17.76
N ASP A 85 -7.97 8.24 17.94
CA ASP A 85 -9.13 8.46 18.82
C ASP A 85 -8.73 8.51 20.30
N GLU A 86 -7.77 7.67 20.71
CA GLU A 86 -7.18 7.67 22.06
C GLU A 86 -6.37 8.94 22.34
N LEU A 87 -5.57 9.42 21.37
CA LEU A 87 -4.87 10.71 21.49
C LEU A 87 -5.85 11.88 21.70
N SER A 88 -6.99 11.81 21.02
CA SER A 88 -8.07 12.79 21.16
C SER A 88 -8.84 12.64 22.47
N ALA A 89 -8.74 11.51 23.16
CA ALA A 89 -9.48 11.21 24.39
C ALA A 89 -8.64 11.35 25.66
N GLU A 90 -7.38 10.90 25.65
CA GLU A 90 -6.50 10.78 26.83
C GLU A 90 -5.75 12.09 27.16
N GLY A 91 -5.67 13.05 26.23
CA GLY A 91 -5.07 14.38 26.47
C GLY A 91 -6.01 15.58 26.35
N ASN A 92 -7.21 15.42 25.77
CA ASN A 92 -7.87 16.52 25.06
C ASN A 92 -9.31 16.84 25.49
N SER A 93 -9.71 16.52 26.71
CA SER A 93 -10.94 17.11 27.30
C SER A 93 -10.81 18.63 27.56
N SER A 94 -9.65 19.23 27.28
CA SER A 94 -9.34 20.65 27.48
C SER A 94 -8.70 21.34 26.26
N LEU A 95 -8.64 20.72 25.08
CA LEU A 95 -8.12 21.43 23.91
C LEU A 95 -9.15 22.44 23.42
N GLU A 96 -8.77 23.71 23.48
CA GLU A 96 -9.53 24.78 22.82
C GLU A 96 -9.57 24.52 21.31
N PRO A 97 -10.69 24.81 20.61
CA PRO A 97 -10.75 24.71 19.16
C PRO A 97 -9.56 25.43 18.50
N GLY A 98 -8.71 24.69 17.79
CA GLY A 98 -7.49 25.20 17.17
C GLY A 98 -6.18 24.89 17.92
N ALA A 99 -6.22 24.18 19.04
CA ALA A 99 -5.01 23.71 19.70
C ALA A 99 -4.29 22.62 18.87
N GLN A 100 -2.96 22.71 18.82
CA GLN A 100 -2.10 21.75 18.13
C GLN A 100 -2.04 20.46 18.94
N VAL A 101 -2.34 19.33 18.31
CA VAL A 101 -2.11 18.00 18.90
C VAL A 101 -0.65 17.61 18.65
N GLU A 102 0.09 17.31 19.71
CA GLU A 102 1.42 16.70 19.60
C GLU A 102 1.26 15.23 19.20
N ILE A 103 1.85 14.86 18.06
CA ILE A 103 1.81 13.47 17.59
C ILE A 103 2.93 12.71 18.30
N PRO A 104 2.63 11.60 19.00
CA PRO A 104 3.65 10.82 19.66
C PRO A 104 4.62 10.20 18.64
N PRO A 105 5.85 9.85 19.06
CA PRO A 105 6.85 9.23 18.21
C PRO A 105 6.61 7.72 18.01
N THR A 106 5.38 7.37 17.65
CA THR A 106 4.86 6.00 17.49
C THR A 106 4.18 5.83 16.12
N ALA A 107 3.77 4.61 15.77
CA ALA A 107 2.91 4.39 14.62
C ALA A 107 1.49 4.85 14.96
N ILE A 108 0.92 5.72 14.15
CA ILE A 108 -0.42 6.27 14.35
C ILE A 108 -1.41 5.46 13.55
N TYR A 109 -2.40 4.89 14.23
CA TYR A 109 -3.54 4.23 13.60
C TYR A 109 -4.78 5.13 13.70
N ASP A 110 -5.35 5.49 12.54
CA ASP A 110 -6.59 6.25 12.45
C ASP A 110 -7.78 5.29 12.23
N PRO A 111 -8.61 5.02 13.25
CA PRO A 111 -9.75 4.13 13.11
C PRO A 111 -10.90 4.71 12.27
N GLY A 112 -10.91 6.03 12.02
CA GLY A 112 -11.90 6.66 11.16
C GLY A 112 -11.64 6.41 9.68
N ASN A 113 -10.36 6.22 9.32
CA ASN A 113 -9.93 6.00 7.93
C ASN A 113 -9.29 4.63 7.70
N TYR A 114 -9.08 3.81 8.76
CA TYR A 114 -8.41 2.50 8.68
C TYR A 114 -6.98 2.59 8.14
N ILE A 115 -6.26 3.66 8.48
CA ILE A 115 -4.89 3.89 8.03
C ILE A 115 -3.93 3.73 9.21
N ILE A 116 -2.87 2.96 9.02
CA ILE A 116 -1.69 3.01 9.90
C ILE A 116 -0.59 3.81 9.21
N SER A 117 0.07 4.71 9.94
CA SER A 117 1.16 5.52 9.42
C SER A 117 2.28 5.72 10.43
N PHE A 118 3.50 5.87 9.94
CA PHE A 118 4.68 6.20 10.73
C PHE A 118 5.56 7.17 9.94
N THR A 119 5.99 8.23 10.62
CA THR A 119 6.95 9.19 10.07
C THR A 119 8.17 9.21 10.99
N PRO A 120 9.39 8.99 10.45
CA PRO A 120 10.61 9.16 11.23
C PRO A 120 10.70 10.56 11.82
N GLN A 121 10.94 10.63 13.13
CA GLN A 121 11.02 11.89 13.88
C GLN A 121 11.89 11.73 15.12
N GLU A 122 12.37 12.85 15.67
CA GLU A 122 13.16 12.85 16.91
C GLU A 122 12.43 12.14 18.06
N GLY A 123 13.13 11.23 18.74
CA GLY A 123 12.56 10.44 19.83
C GLY A 123 11.75 9.21 19.40
N ALA A 124 11.62 8.94 18.09
CA ALA A 124 11.02 7.71 17.59
C ALA A 124 12.01 6.53 17.61
N PRO A 125 11.51 5.27 17.63
CA PRO A 125 12.37 4.10 17.48
C PRO A 125 13.24 4.15 16.21
N ILE A 126 12.75 4.85 15.18
CA ILE A 126 13.45 5.14 13.94
C ILE A 126 13.34 6.64 13.70
N GLU A 127 14.41 7.39 13.96
CA GLU A 127 14.41 8.85 13.78
C GLU A 127 14.63 9.26 12.33
N VAL A 128 15.28 8.39 11.55
CA VAL A 128 15.60 8.60 10.14
C VAL A 128 15.85 7.25 9.46
N PHE A 129 15.43 7.09 8.21
CA PHE A 129 15.84 5.93 7.43
C PHE A 129 17.29 6.08 6.96
N THR A 130 18.11 5.08 7.24
CA THR A 130 19.49 5.01 6.72
C THR A 130 19.48 4.88 5.20
N GLN A 131 20.59 5.22 4.54
CA GLN A 131 20.67 4.95 3.11
C GLN A 131 20.66 3.43 2.83
N GLY A 132 19.79 2.98 1.92
CA GLY A 132 19.70 1.60 1.47
C GLY A 132 18.29 1.01 1.55
N VAL A 133 18.23 -0.33 1.52
CA VAL A 133 16.98 -1.09 1.52
C VAL A 133 16.45 -1.24 2.95
N HIS A 134 15.18 -0.92 3.12
CA HIS A 134 14.41 -1.07 4.35
C HIS A 134 13.28 -2.08 4.15
N THR A 135 13.00 -2.87 5.19
CA THR A 135 11.92 -3.86 5.16
C THR A 135 10.78 -3.42 6.07
N ALA A 136 9.59 -3.21 5.52
CA ALA A 136 8.40 -2.94 6.29
C ALA A 136 7.48 -4.17 6.33
N THR A 137 6.93 -4.45 7.50
CA THR A 137 5.94 -5.50 7.72
C THR A 137 4.73 -4.90 8.40
N VAL A 138 3.57 -5.02 7.76
CA VAL A 138 2.29 -4.67 8.36
C VAL A 138 1.58 -5.92 8.81
N THR A 139 1.21 -5.96 10.09
CA THR A 139 0.41 -7.05 10.67
C THR A 139 -0.99 -6.54 10.93
N TYR A 140 -1.99 -7.16 10.32
CA TYR A 140 -3.37 -6.68 10.29
C TYR A 140 -4.38 -7.78 10.62
N TRP A 141 -5.50 -7.39 11.23
CA TRP A 141 -6.59 -8.29 11.60
C TRP A 141 -7.93 -7.59 11.44
N LYS A 142 -9.00 -8.38 11.29
CA LYS A 142 -10.36 -7.83 11.41
C LYS A 142 -10.61 -7.45 12.86
N ILE A 143 -11.18 -6.28 13.10
CA ILE A 143 -11.51 -5.79 14.45
C ILE A 143 -12.35 -6.83 15.22
N ILE A 144 -13.33 -7.44 14.55
CA ILE A 144 -14.23 -8.45 15.14
C ILE A 144 -13.55 -9.77 15.52
N ASP A 145 -12.40 -10.09 14.90
CA ASP A 145 -11.67 -11.33 15.14
C ASP A 145 -10.52 -11.14 16.14
N GLY A 146 -10.02 -9.90 16.26
CA GLY A 146 -8.90 -9.52 17.09
C GLY A 146 -7.54 -10.01 16.56
N LYS A 147 -6.48 -9.53 17.22
CA LYS A 147 -5.07 -9.76 16.84
C LYS A 147 -4.66 -11.23 16.77
N ALA A 148 -5.38 -12.13 17.45
CA ALA A 148 -5.10 -13.57 17.41
C ALA A 148 -5.28 -14.20 16.01
N LYS A 149 -6.04 -13.57 15.11
CA LYS A 149 -6.20 -14.01 13.71
C LYS A 149 -5.48 -13.08 12.71
N ALA A 150 -4.43 -12.41 13.16
CA ALA A 150 -3.68 -11.50 12.33
C ALA A 150 -2.99 -12.19 11.15
N ARG A 151 -2.81 -11.42 10.09
CA ARG A 151 -2.03 -11.76 8.90
C ARG A 151 -0.98 -10.68 8.72
N SER A 152 0.09 -11.01 8.01
CA SER A 152 1.16 -10.05 7.76
C SER A 152 1.43 -9.93 6.27
N PHE A 153 1.81 -8.74 5.85
CA PHE A 153 2.34 -8.46 4.53
C PHE A 153 3.65 -7.70 4.67
N THR A 154 4.68 -8.16 3.96
CA THR A 154 6.04 -7.62 4.04
C THR A 154 6.46 -7.13 2.68
N TRP A 155 7.10 -5.97 2.65
CA TRP A 155 7.65 -5.36 1.45
C TRP A 155 8.95 -4.62 1.74
N GLU A 156 9.68 -4.31 0.68
CA GLU A 156 10.93 -3.55 0.73
C GLU A 156 10.77 -2.22 0.00
N PHE A 157 11.47 -1.19 0.48
CA PHE A 157 11.64 0.11 -0.17
C PHE A 157 13.07 0.61 0.03
N GLU A 158 13.52 1.56 -0.78
CA GLU A 158 14.89 2.07 -0.74
C GLU A 158 14.92 3.55 -0.34
N ALA A 159 15.65 3.87 0.74
CA ALA A 159 15.87 5.24 1.19
C ALA A 159 17.21 5.77 0.65
N ASN A 160 17.18 6.98 0.07
CA ASN A 160 18.35 7.67 -0.49
C ASN A 160 18.84 8.81 0.39
#